data_AF-A0A4Q4DST9-F1
#
_entry.id   AF-A0A4Q4DST9-F1
#
_cell.length_a   1.000
_cell.length_b   1.000
_cell.length_c   1.000
_cell.angle_alpha   90.00
_cell.angle_beta   90.00
_cell.angle_gamma   90.00
#
_symmetry.space_group_name_H-M   'P 1'
#
loop_
_entity.id
_entity.type
_entity.pdbx_description
1 polymer ?
#
loop_
_entity_poly.entity_id
_entity_poly.type
_entity_poly.pdbx_seq_one_letter_code
_entity_poly.pdbx_strand_id
1 'polypeptide(L)'
;MAYPSLSPLIEEGVLDEVLEGLGFLHANDRCRRNCTHCPAFGDTNPVEMTPFATLTRLARDVGEAFQDRGITPRRSIASWRISDPLDYHVRDGKTTRTTFDVARLWREHLGQGLYLVTNGSEGKRFAQTALRQVAAAPEVVSQVKLTVTPCDAGWGSERYLHSIAEDVATLATLWDLGSTRMEDPTGLRFRINLKSTADRREEALQFMARALELAGLRPDESEKALADPRRVSAKDIYDLGSYVGDSPVVNALSIKGRDGKRFKSTAETRTHHQYGIYPDGSVRVIDMYEFKVYEATGESGAPLRVDLRSAA
;
A
#
# COMPACT_ATOMS: atom_id res chain seq x y z
N MET A 1 -31.29 -1.72 -7.16
CA MET A 1 -30.89 -1.77 -5.74
C MET A 1 -29.84 -0.69 -5.52
N ALA A 2 -29.84 -0.03 -4.36
CA ALA A 2 -28.73 0.83 -3.97
C ALA A 2 -27.46 -0.03 -3.85
N TYR A 3 -26.33 0.43 -4.40
CA TYR A 3 -25.02 -0.23 -4.38
C TYR A 3 -25.02 -1.76 -4.70
N PRO A 4 -25.30 -2.16 -5.97
CA PRO A 4 -25.42 -3.57 -6.39
C PRO A 4 -24.26 -4.47 -5.98
N SER A 5 -23.02 -3.99 -6.04
CA SER A 5 -21.84 -4.80 -5.67
C SER A 5 -21.82 -5.17 -4.19
N LEU A 6 -22.53 -4.42 -3.34
CA LEU A 6 -22.58 -4.64 -1.90
C LEU A 6 -23.83 -5.42 -1.44
N SER A 7 -24.71 -5.81 -2.36
CA SER A 7 -25.96 -6.53 -2.04
C SER A 7 -25.77 -7.72 -1.09
N PRO A 8 -24.75 -8.59 -1.29
CA PRO A 8 -24.55 -9.72 -0.37
C PRO A 8 -24.25 -9.29 1.08
N LEU A 9 -23.58 -8.15 1.28
CA LEU A 9 -23.30 -7.62 2.62
C LEU A 9 -24.56 -7.01 3.27
N ILE A 10 -25.49 -6.49 2.47
CA ILE A 10 -26.80 -6.04 2.95
C ILE A 10 -27.63 -7.24 3.38
N GLU A 11 -27.65 -8.29 2.57
CA GLU A 11 -28.43 -9.51 2.81
C GLU A 11 -27.99 -10.22 4.09
N GLU A 12 -26.68 -10.24 4.38
CA GLU A 12 -26.11 -10.77 5.63
C GLU A 12 -26.20 -9.78 6.80
N GLY A 13 -26.70 -8.55 6.61
CA GLY A 13 -26.88 -7.57 7.69
C GLY A 13 -25.59 -6.92 8.21
N VAL A 14 -24.45 -7.09 7.52
CA VAL A 14 -23.11 -6.70 8.01
C VAL A 14 -22.51 -5.48 7.30
N LEU A 15 -23.23 -4.85 6.37
CA LEU A 15 -22.70 -3.75 5.56
C LEU A 15 -22.09 -2.62 6.41
N ASP A 16 -22.80 -2.13 7.42
CA ASP A 16 -22.36 -0.99 8.22
C ASP A 16 -21.07 -1.33 9.00
N GLU A 17 -20.98 -2.54 9.56
CA GLU A 17 -19.77 -3.05 10.24
C GLU A 17 -18.57 -3.10 9.27
N VAL A 18 -18.79 -3.66 8.06
CA VAL A 18 -17.74 -3.75 7.04
C VAL A 18 -17.27 -2.36 6.63
N LEU A 19 -18.18 -1.41 6.42
CA LEU A 19 -17.84 -0.02 6.06
C LEU A 19 -17.07 0.70 7.16
N GLU A 20 -17.49 0.58 8.43
CA GLU A 20 -16.79 1.18 9.57
C GLU A 20 -15.37 0.62 9.75
N GLY A 21 -15.19 -0.67 9.47
CA GLY A 21 -13.92 -1.37 9.56
C GLY A 21 -13.10 -1.39 8.26
N LEU A 22 -13.60 -0.82 7.16
CA LEU A 22 -12.97 -0.92 5.84
C LEU A 22 -11.60 -0.23 5.83
N GLY A 23 -10.55 -1.02 5.63
CA GLY A 23 -9.18 -0.54 5.46
C GLY A 23 -8.64 -0.70 4.05
N PHE A 24 -9.21 -1.66 3.29
CA PHE A 24 -8.67 -2.03 1.99
C PHE A 24 -9.75 -2.29 0.97
N LEU A 25 -9.58 -1.71 -0.21
CA LEU A 25 -10.27 -2.09 -1.43
C LEU A 25 -9.21 -2.50 -2.44
N HIS A 26 -8.92 -3.79 -2.59
CA HIS A 26 -7.77 -4.23 -3.35
C HIS A 26 -7.97 -4.02 -4.86
N ALA A 27 -7.11 -3.20 -5.45
CA ALA A 27 -6.96 -3.11 -6.89
C ALA A 27 -6.16 -4.31 -7.43
N ASN A 28 -5.18 -4.77 -6.64
CA ASN A 28 -4.39 -5.96 -6.93
C ASN A 28 -4.02 -6.72 -5.66
N ASP A 29 -3.82 -8.02 -5.81
CA ASP A 29 -3.31 -8.91 -4.78
C ASP A 29 -2.09 -9.68 -5.28
N ARG A 30 -1.25 -10.11 -4.32
CA ARG A 30 0.09 -10.65 -4.54
C ARG A 30 1.06 -9.64 -5.14
N CYS A 31 2.35 -9.98 -5.13
CA CYS A 31 3.41 -9.11 -5.61
C CYS A 31 4.34 -9.88 -6.53
N ARG A 32 4.83 -9.26 -7.60
CA ARG A 32 5.91 -9.86 -8.41
C ARG A 32 7.23 -9.90 -7.65
N ARG A 33 7.36 -9.12 -6.59
CA ARG A 33 8.57 -9.02 -5.80
C ARG A 33 8.60 -10.11 -4.76
N ASN A 34 9.70 -10.84 -4.78
CA ASN A 34 9.97 -11.90 -3.83
C ASN A 34 10.96 -11.42 -2.76
N CYS A 35 10.62 -10.33 -2.06
CA CYS A 35 11.49 -9.77 -1.03
C CYS A 35 11.58 -10.74 0.16
N THR A 36 12.80 -11.07 0.60
CA THR A 36 13.02 -12.10 1.64
C THR A 36 12.36 -11.80 2.99
N HIS A 37 12.12 -10.53 3.30
CA HIS A 37 11.45 -10.08 4.53
C HIS A 37 9.91 -10.04 4.43
N CYS A 38 9.33 -10.41 3.28
CA CYS A 38 7.89 -10.33 3.05
C CYS A 38 7.18 -11.61 3.53
N PRO A 39 5.97 -11.52 4.13
CA PRO A 39 5.16 -12.70 4.42
C PRO A 39 4.81 -13.55 3.20
N ALA A 40 4.74 -12.92 2.01
CA ALA A 40 4.53 -13.62 0.75
C ALA A 40 5.84 -14.07 0.09
N PHE A 41 6.98 -14.05 0.80
CA PHE A 41 8.22 -14.60 0.24
C PHE A 41 8.05 -16.08 -0.08
N GLY A 42 8.39 -16.47 -1.31
CA GLY A 42 8.20 -17.81 -1.86
C GLY A 42 6.85 -18.00 -2.56
N ASP A 43 5.93 -17.04 -2.49
CA ASP A 43 4.69 -17.06 -3.28
C ASP A 43 5.02 -16.84 -4.76
N THR A 44 4.72 -17.83 -5.58
CA THR A 44 4.95 -17.80 -7.04
C THR A 44 3.67 -17.53 -7.82
N ASN A 45 2.55 -17.33 -7.14
CA ASN A 45 1.30 -17.07 -7.80
C ASN A 45 1.33 -15.72 -8.55
N PRO A 46 0.71 -15.64 -9.74
CA PRO A 46 0.68 -14.41 -10.50
C PRO A 46 -0.09 -13.31 -9.76
N VAL A 47 0.30 -12.05 -9.99
CA VAL A 47 -0.43 -10.88 -9.49
C VAL A 47 -1.84 -10.89 -10.04
N GLU A 48 -2.82 -10.87 -9.14
CA GLU A 48 -4.23 -10.77 -9.46
C GLU A 48 -4.61 -9.30 -9.51
N MET A 49 -5.40 -8.90 -10.50
CA MET A 49 -5.82 -7.50 -10.68
C MET A 49 -7.31 -7.44 -10.92
N THR A 50 -7.98 -6.55 -10.20
CA THR A 50 -9.39 -6.25 -10.42
C THR A 50 -9.54 -5.46 -11.73
N PRO A 51 -10.38 -5.89 -12.69
CA PRO A 51 -10.65 -5.11 -13.89
C PRO A 51 -11.05 -3.67 -13.55
N PHE A 52 -10.56 -2.69 -14.32
CA PHE A 52 -10.72 -1.27 -13.95
C PHE A 52 -12.20 -0.87 -13.79
N ALA A 53 -13.06 -1.27 -14.74
CA ALA A 53 -14.51 -0.99 -14.65
C ALA A 53 -15.16 -1.62 -13.40
N THR A 54 -14.72 -2.82 -12.99
CA THR A 54 -15.19 -3.48 -11.76
C THR A 54 -14.75 -2.71 -10.54
N LEU A 55 -13.50 -2.29 -10.49
CA LEU A 55 -12.98 -1.47 -9.41
C LEU A 55 -13.70 -0.11 -9.31
N THR A 56 -14.01 0.53 -10.45
CA THR A 56 -14.74 1.82 -10.50
C THR A 56 -16.10 1.70 -9.87
N ARG A 57 -16.89 0.70 -10.28
CA ARG A 57 -18.23 0.49 -9.71
C ARG A 57 -18.17 0.15 -8.25
N LEU A 58 -17.26 -0.75 -7.84
CA LEU A 58 -17.14 -1.12 -6.44
C LEU A 58 -16.76 0.09 -5.56
N ALA A 59 -15.82 0.93 -5.99
CA ALA A 59 -15.47 2.15 -5.25
C ALA A 59 -16.62 3.16 -5.22
N ARG A 60 -17.37 3.30 -6.32
CA ARG A 60 -18.57 4.14 -6.37
C ARG A 60 -19.64 3.63 -5.40
N ASP A 61 -19.97 2.35 -5.46
CA ASP A 61 -20.97 1.72 -4.60
C ASP A 61 -20.58 1.84 -3.11
N VAL A 62 -19.29 1.68 -2.77
CA VAL A 62 -18.75 1.93 -1.42
C VAL A 62 -18.87 3.40 -1.03
N GLY A 63 -18.53 4.33 -1.93
CA GLY A 63 -18.63 5.76 -1.72
C GLY A 63 -20.08 6.23 -1.47
N GLU A 64 -21.01 5.76 -2.30
CA GLU A 64 -22.45 6.00 -2.15
C GLU A 64 -22.96 5.42 -0.83
N ALA A 65 -22.57 4.18 -0.48
CA ALA A 65 -22.96 3.57 0.78
C ALA A 65 -22.44 4.34 2.01
N PHE A 66 -21.20 4.85 1.99
CA PHE A 66 -20.71 5.73 3.06
C PHE A 66 -21.58 6.97 3.24
N GLN A 67 -21.96 7.62 2.12
CA GLN A 67 -22.79 8.83 2.15
C GLN A 67 -24.21 8.53 2.63
N ASP A 68 -24.88 7.54 2.05
CA ASP A 68 -26.26 7.18 2.36
C ASP A 68 -26.43 6.70 3.81
N ARG A 69 -25.42 6.00 4.35
CA ARG A 69 -25.41 5.50 5.73
C ARG A 69 -24.90 6.53 6.74
N GLY A 70 -24.38 7.68 6.29
CA GLY A 70 -23.76 8.67 7.17
C GLY A 70 -22.49 8.18 7.88
N ILE A 71 -21.82 7.17 7.32
CA ILE A 71 -20.60 6.59 7.89
C ILE A 71 -19.40 7.37 7.37
N THR A 72 -18.63 7.97 8.28
CA THR A 72 -17.36 8.62 7.94
C THR A 72 -16.21 7.64 8.12
N PRO A 73 -15.37 7.37 7.09
CA PRO A 73 -14.19 6.54 7.23
C PRO A 73 -13.29 7.06 8.36
N ARG A 74 -12.86 6.17 9.27
CA ARG A 74 -11.94 6.53 10.36
C ARG A 74 -10.46 6.44 9.97
N ARG A 75 -10.17 6.03 8.73
CA ARG A 75 -8.82 5.78 8.22
C ARG A 75 -8.77 5.93 6.71
N SER A 76 -7.56 6.07 6.18
CA SER A 76 -7.36 6.00 4.73
C SER A 76 -7.57 4.57 4.21
N ILE A 77 -8.38 4.41 3.18
CA ILE A 77 -8.60 3.12 2.50
C ILE A 77 -7.43 2.92 1.51
N ALA A 78 -6.67 1.86 1.69
CA ALA A 78 -5.58 1.49 0.79
C ALA A 78 -6.08 0.58 -0.35
N SER A 79 -5.29 0.47 -1.42
CA SER A 79 -5.64 -0.38 -2.57
C SER A 79 -4.86 -1.71 -2.65
N TRP A 80 -4.07 -2.04 -1.62
CA TRP A 80 -3.18 -3.19 -1.59
C TRP A 80 -2.89 -3.64 -0.14
N ARG A 81 -2.52 -4.90 0.04
CA ARG A 81 -1.93 -5.43 1.27
C ARG A 81 -1.05 -6.62 0.90
N ILE A 82 0.26 -6.53 1.17
CA ILE A 82 1.26 -7.56 0.77
C ILE A 82 1.41 -7.66 -0.78
N SER A 83 0.83 -6.70 -1.50
CA SER A 83 1.04 -6.46 -2.92
C SER A 83 1.77 -5.12 -3.13
N ASP A 84 2.29 -4.86 -4.33
CA ASP A 84 2.79 -3.53 -4.71
C ASP A 84 1.74 -2.86 -5.62
N PRO A 85 1.18 -1.70 -5.23
CA PRO A 85 0.17 -1.02 -6.03
C PRO A 85 0.69 -0.58 -7.40
N LEU A 86 2.02 -0.40 -7.58
CA LEU A 86 2.61 -0.07 -8.89
C LEU A 86 2.63 -1.24 -9.87
N ASP A 87 2.34 -2.47 -9.45
CA ASP A 87 2.16 -3.60 -10.37
C ASP A 87 0.79 -3.57 -11.06
N TYR A 88 -0.17 -2.73 -10.63
CA TYR A 88 -1.49 -2.61 -11.26
C TYR A 88 -1.37 -2.02 -12.68
N HIS A 89 -1.67 -2.85 -13.68
CA HIS A 89 -1.82 -2.42 -15.06
C HIS A 89 -2.84 -3.30 -15.78
N VAL A 90 -3.98 -2.72 -16.16
CA VAL A 90 -5.08 -3.47 -16.79
C VAL A 90 -5.44 -2.84 -18.12
N ARG A 91 -5.69 -3.66 -19.13
CA ARG A 91 -6.17 -3.17 -20.43
C ARG A 91 -7.65 -2.86 -20.34
N ASP A 92 -8.00 -1.63 -20.69
CA ASP A 92 -9.36 -1.09 -20.73
C ASP A 92 -9.61 -0.55 -22.15
N GLY A 93 -10.21 -1.41 -22.98
CA GLY A 93 -10.36 -1.19 -24.42
C GLY A 93 -9.02 -0.98 -25.13
N LYS A 94 -8.79 0.24 -25.64
CA LYS A 94 -7.56 0.64 -26.32
C LYS A 94 -6.50 1.24 -25.40
N THR A 95 -6.83 1.45 -24.12
CA THR A 95 -5.96 2.11 -23.15
C THR A 95 -5.48 1.13 -22.08
N THR A 96 -4.37 1.45 -21.42
CA THR A 96 -3.89 0.72 -20.24
C THR A 96 -4.09 1.61 -19.03
N ARG A 97 -4.85 1.11 -18.05
CA ARG A 97 -5.07 1.74 -16.75
C ARG A 97 -3.95 1.35 -15.81
N THR A 98 -3.52 2.27 -14.98
CA THR A 98 -2.40 2.11 -14.05
C THR A 98 -2.80 2.54 -12.63
N THR A 99 -1.88 2.46 -11.69
CA THR A 99 -2.06 2.97 -10.31
C THR A 99 -2.51 4.43 -10.25
N PHE A 100 -2.12 5.26 -11.23
CA PHE A 100 -2.61 6.63 -11.31
C PHE A 100 -4.13 6.69 -11.53
N ASP A 101 -4.67 5.85 -12.42
CA ASP A 101 -6.11 5.76 -12.66
C ASP A 101 -6.85 5.25 -11.40
N VAL A 102 -6.26 4.31 -10.66
CA VAL A 102 -6.77 3.86 -9.36
C VAL A 102 -6.79 5.01 -8.35
N ALA A 103 -5.73 5.82 -8.27
CA ALA A 103 -5.67 6.96 -7.37
C ALA A 103 -6.74 8.02 -7.68
N ARG A 104 -7.00 8.29 -8.96
CA ARG A 104 -8.09 9.17 -9.41
C ARG A 104 -9.45 8.65 -8.96
N LEU A 105 -9.70 7.36 -9.16
CA LEU A 105 -10.93 6.66 -8.77
C LEU A 105 -11.17 6.72 -7.26
N TRP A 106 -10.11 6.60 -6.45
CA TRP A 106 -10.18 6.82 -5.00
C TRP A 106 -10.64 8.23 -4.65
N ARG A 107 -10.02 9.23 -5.29
CA ARG A 107 -10.36 10.63 -5.05
C ARG A 107 -11.79 10.95 -5.46
N GLU A 108 -12.22 10.42 -6.60
CA GLU A 108 -13.55 10.65 -7.18
C GLU A 108 -14.66 10.01 -6.36
N HIS A 109 -14.53 8.74 -5.99
CA HIS A 109 -15.63 7.98 -5.38
C HIS A 109 -15.55 7.88 -3.87
N LEU A 110 -14.35 7.86 -3.29
CA LEU A 110 -14.16 7.73 -1.83
C LEU A 110 -13.83 9.07 -1.17
N GLY A 111 -13.70 10.16 -1.93
CA GLY A 111 -13.39 11.50 -1.43
C GLY A 111 -11.98 11.66 -0.85
N GLN A 112 -11.17 10.62 -0.84
CA GLN A 112 -9.84 10.58 -0.24
C GLN A 112 -8.76 10.35 -1.29
N GLY A 113 -7.57 10.93 -1.07
CA GLY A 113 -6.41 10.57 -1.87
C GLY A 113 -5.94 9.15 -1.53
N LEU A 114 -5.54 8.38 -2.54
CA LEU A 114 -4.96 7.07 -2.35
C LEU A 114 -3.67 7.18 -1.53
N TYR A 115 -3.64 6.57 -0.35
CA TYR A 115 -2.36 6.28 0.30
C TYR A 115 -1.63 5.32 -0.62
N LEU A 116 -0.34 5.46 -0.91
CA LEU A 116 0.41 4.57 -1.82
C LEU A 116 1.70 4.13 -1.11
N VAL A 117 1.87 2.84 -0.85
CA VAL A 117 3.14 2.28 -0.35
C VAL A 117 3.67 1.33 -1.41
N THR A 118 4.84 1.65 -1.96
CA THR A 118 5.45 0.92 -3.05
C THR A 118 6.92 0.67 -2.77
N ASN A 119 7.51 -0.32 -3.42
CA ASN A 119 8.95 -0.55 -3.42
C ASN A 119 9.64 0.08 -4.66
N GLY A 120 8.94 0.94 -5.42
CA GLY A 120 9.48 1.70 -6.57
C GLY A 120 9.00 1.21 -7.93
N SER A 121 9.43 1.82 -9.03
CA SER A 121 8.99 1.41 -10.38
C SER A 121 9.77 0.23 -10.95
N GLU A 122 10.95 -0.08 -10.41
CA GLU A 122 11.91 -1.07 -10.96
C GLU A 122 12.31 -0.80 -12.42
N GLY A 123 12.19 0.45 -12.87
CA GLY A 123 12.42 0.85 -14.26
C GLY A 123 11.30 0.44 -15.22
N LYS A 124 10.17 -0.07 -14.72
CA LYS A 124 9.02 -0.42 -15.55
C LYS A 124 8.37 0.86 -16.08
N ARG A 125 8.33 1.02 -17.40
CA ARG A 125 7.79 2.23 -18.08
C ARG A 125 6.39 2.63 -17.61
N PHE A 126 5.48 1.66 -17.42
CA PHE A 126 4.11 1.97 -17.00
C PHE A 126 4.06 2.47 -15.55
N ALA A 127 4.87 1.91 -14.65
CA ALA A 127 4.96 2.34 -13.25
C ALA A 127 5.60 3.74 -13.15
N GLN A 128 6.68 3.99 -13.90
CA GLN A 128 7.29 5.33 -13.99
C GLN A 128 6.32 6.38 -14.54
N THR A 129 5.55 6.02 -15.56
CA THR A 129 4.50 6.90 -16.11
C THR A 129 3.46 7.23 -15.05
N ALA A 130 2.99 6.21 -14.31
CA ALA A 130 2.04 6.41 -13.21
C ALA A 130 2.61 7.32 -12.11
N LEU A 131 3.88 7.14 -11.70
CA LEU A 131 4.52 8.00 -10.71
C LEU A 131 4.64 9.46 -11.17
N ARG A 132 5.00 9.70 -12.44
CA ARG A 132 5.04 11.06 -13.02
C ARG A 132 3.66 11.70 -13.03
N GLN A 133 2.61 10.94 -13.37
CA GLN A 133 1.23 11.43 -13.34
C GLN A 133 0.75 11.71 -11.90
N VAL A 134 1.13 10.87 -10.93
CA VAL A 134 0.87 11.10 -9.50
C VAL A 134 1.57 12.37 -9.02
N ALA A 135 2.84 12.58 -9.39
CA ALA A 135 3.58 13.79 -9.03
C ALA A 135 2.95 15.06 -9.63
N ALA A 136 2.40 14.97 -10.85
CA ALA A 136 1.73 16.07 -11.53
C ALA A 136 0.31 16.37 -11.02
N ALA A 137 -0.33 15.44 -10.31
CA ALA A 137 -1.68 15.56 -9.76
C ALA A 137 -1.70 15.13 -8.28
N PRO A 138 -1.03 15.87 -7.38
CA PRO A 138 -0.79 15.44 -6.00
C PRO A 138 -2.07 15.20 -5.18
N GLU A 139 -3.20 15.80 -5.56
CA GLU A 139 -4.49 15.67 -4.89
C GLU A 139 -5.08 14.25 -4.95
N VAL A 140 -4.64 13.41 -5.90
CA VAL A 140 -5.16 12.05 -6.05
C VAL A 140 -4.54 11.05 -5.07
N VAL A 141 -3.45 11.42 -4.40
CA VAL A 141 -2.78 10.60 -3.38
C VAL A 141 -2.82 11.30 -2.03
N SER A 142 -2.97 10.57 -0.93
CA SER A 142 -2.90 11.16 0.42
C SER A 142 -1.49 11.16 1.00
N GLN A 143 -0.69 10.18 0.60
CA GLN A 143 0.73 10.08 0.87
C GLN A 143 1.34 8.97 -0.01
N VAL A 144 2.53 9.21 -0.56
CA VAL A 144 3.35 8.21 -1.23
C VAL A 144 4.49 7.80 -0.31
N LYS A 145 4.67 6.50 -0.10
CA LYS A 145 5.77 5.92 0.65
C LYS A 145 6.57 4.97 -0.24
N LEU A 146 7.76 5.41 -0.62
CA LEU A 146 8.73 4.55 -1.29
C LEU A 146 9.50 3.77 -0.22
N THR A 147 9.39 2.45 -0.25
CA THR A 147 10.16 1.56 0.63
C THR A 147 11.40 1.10 -0.11
N VAL A 148 12.57 1.35 0.48
CA VAL A 148 13.87 0.94 -0.04
C VAL A 148 14.47 0.01 1.00
N THR A 149 14.99 -1.14 0.58
CA THR A 149 15.48 -2.16 1.51
C THR A 149 16.58 -3.01 0.90
N PRO A 150 17.59 -3.40 1.69
CA PRO A 150 18.67 -4.21 1.22
C PRO A 150 18.33 -5.69 1.07
N CYS A 151 17.06 -6.04 1.30
CA CYS A 151 16.46 -7.34 1.05
C CYS A 151 15.74 -7.41 -0.31
N ASP A 152 15.77 -6.35 -1.11
CA ASP A 152 15.25 -6.38 -2.48
C ASP A 152 16.21 -7.15 -3.40
N ALA A 153 15.67 -7.93 -4.33
CA ALA A 153 16.48 -8.77 -5.23
C ALA A 153 17.47 -7.98 -6.10
N GLY A 154 17.16 -6.72 -6.42
CA GLY A 154 18.03 -5.84 -7.20
C GLY A 154 19.09 -5.09 -6.40
N TRP A 155 19.10 -5.21 -5.06
CA TRP A 155 20.00 -4.44 -4.20
C TRP A 155 21.47 -4.58 -4.61
N GLY A 156 22.21 -3.48 -4.51
CA GLY A 156 23.63 -3.42 -4.88
C GLY A 156 23.92 -3.27 -6.39
N SER A 157 22.92 -3.46 -7.27
CA SER A 157 23.08 -3.21 -8.70
C SER A 157 22.95 -1.72 -9.05
N GLU A 158 23.69 -1.27 -10.06
CA GLU A 158 23.53 0.09 -10.61
C GLU A 158 22.12 0.32 -11.14
N ARG A 159 21.53 -0.70 -11.80
CA ARG A 159 20.16 -0.62 -12.30
C ARG A 159 19.15 -0.31 -11.19
N TYR A 160 19.29 -0.95 -10.01
CA TYR A 160 18.41 -0.67 -8.87
C TYR A 160 18.65 0.74 -8.32
N LEU A 161 19.90 1.16 -8.16
CA LEU A 161 20.24 2.52 -7.73
C LEU A 161 19.63 3.59 -8.65
N HIS A 162 19.82 3.45 -9.97
CA HIS A 162 19.25 4.36 -10.96
C HIS A 162 17.73 4.37 -10.96
N SER A 163 17.08 3.20 -10.83
CA SER A 163 15.62 3.12 -10.73
C SER A 163 15.09 3.87 -9.51
N ILE A 164 15.72 3.68 -8.34
CA ILE A 164 15.31 4.37 -7.12
C ILE A 164 15.57 5.88 -7.24
N ALA A 165 16.71 6.28 -7.80
CA ALA A 165 17.01 7.69 -8.03
C ALA A 165 15.97 8.36 -8.96
N GLU A 166 15.54 7.69 -10.03
CA GLU A 166 14.50 8.23 -10.92
C GLU A 166 13.13 8.36 -10.22
N ASP A 167 12.76 7.37 -9.41
CA ASP A 167 11.53 7.43 -8.61
C ASP A 167 11.58 8.58 -7.59
N VAL A 168 12.73 8.75 -6.92
CA VAL A 168 12.96 9.85 -5.97
C VAL A 168 12.91 11.21 -6.67
N ALA A 169 13.60 11.36 -7.81
CA ALA A 169 13.58 12.61 -8.58
C ALA A 169 12.16 13.00 -9.00
N THR A 170 11.36 12.01 -9.40
CA THR A 170 9.95 12.21 -9.78
C THR A 170 9.10 12.65 -8.59
N LEU A 171 9.26 11.98 -7.44
CA LEU A 171 8.39 12.16 -6.27
C LEU A 171 8.86 13.27 -5.30
N ALA A 172 10.10 13.73 -5.40
CA ALA A 172 10.67 14.75 -4.51
C ALA A 172 9.87 16.06 -4.50
N THR A 173 9.21 16.39 -5.61
CA THR A 173 8.29 17.55 -5.73
C THR A 173 7.13 17.51 -4.73
N LEU A 174 6.80 16.33 -4.20
CA LEU A 174 5.75 16.12 -3.21
C LEU A 174 6.24 16.34 -1.77
N TRP A 175 7.54 16.56 -1.52
CA TRP A 175 8.04 16.83 -0.16
C TRP A 175 7.56 18.16 0.43
N ASP A 176 7.16 19.11 -0.41
CA ASP A 176 6.71 20.42 0.04
C ASP A 176 5.20 20.48 0.28
N LEU A 177 4.51 19.35 0.11
CA LEU A 177 3.07 19.21 0.35
C LEU A 177 2.82 18.42 1.64
N GLY A 178 1.86 18.89 2.45
CA GLY A 178 1.39 18.15 3.61
C GLY A 178 0.65 16.86 3.21
N SER A 179 0.77 15.82 4.02
CA SER A 179 -0.03 14.61 3.87
C SER A 179 -1.50 14.91 4.17
N THR A 180 -2.41 14.28 3.41
CA THR A 180 -3.84 14.23 3.74
C THR A 180 -4.25 12.85 4.25
N ARG A 181 -3.27 12.02 4.63
CA ARG A 181 -3.51 10.69 5.19
C ARG A 181 -4.05 10.83 6.61
N MET A 182 -5.15 10.15 6.90
CA MET A 182 -5.85 10.30 8.19
C MET A 182 -4.98 9.90 9.38
N GLU A 183 -4.10 8.92 9.20
CA GLU A 183 -3.22 8.44 10.27
C GLU A 183 -1.83 9.11 10.29
N ASP A 184 -1.57 10.11 9.45
CA ASP A 184 -0.31 10.87 9.44
C ASP A 184 -0.52 12.33 8.96
N PRO A 185 -1.43 13.11 9.58
CA PRO A 185 -1.80 14.44 9.09
C PRO A 185 -0.67 15.47 9.18
N THR A 186 0.34 15.22 10.02
CA THR A 186 1.53 16.08 10.16
C THR A 186 2.68 15.67 9.24
N GLY A 187 2.52 14.58 8.48
CA GLY A 187 3.54 14.06 7.56
C GLY A 187 3.60 14.86 6.25
N LEU A 188 4.54 14.46 5.40
CA LEU A 188 4.65 14.98 4.03
C LEU A 188 3.92 14.06 3.05
N ARG A 189 3.57 14.61 1.88
CA ARG A 189 2.91 13.87 0.78
C ARG A 189 3.81 12.80 0.19
N PHE A 190 5.13 12.93 0.30
CA PHE A 190 6.09 11.88 -0.03
C PHE A 190 7.04 11.59 1.11
N ARG A 191 7.36 10.31 1.32
CA ARG A 191 8.36 9.85 2.28
C ARG A 191 9.05 8.60 1.78
N ILE A 192 10.33 8.49 2.08
CA ILE A 192 11.12 7.28 1.88
C ILE A 192 11.17 6.52 3.22
N ASN A 193 10.80 5.24 3.19
CA ASN A 193 11.05 4.30 4.27
C ASN A 193 12.28 3.48 3.88
N LEU A 194 13.41 3.78 4.49
CA LEU A 194 14.62 2.97 4.36
C LEU A 194 14.55 1.87 5.42
N LYS A 195 14.26 0.64 5.02
CA LYS A 195 14.20 -0.49 5.96
C LYS A 195 15.49 -1.28 5.90
N SER A 196 16.13 -1.54 7.03
CA SER A 196 17.33 -2.39 7.10
C SER A 196 17.36 -3.21 8.38
N THR A 197 18.24 -4.21 8.43
CA THR A 197 18.69 -4.78 9.70
C THR A 197 19.66 -3.81 10.38
N ALA A 198 19.94 -4.02 11.67
CA ALA A 198 20.79 -3.12 12.46
C ALA A 198 22.24 -3.04 11.91
N ASP A 199 22.79 -4.18 11.50
CA ASP A 199 24.12 -4.35 10.90
C ASP A 199 24.26 -3.76 9.49
N ARG A 200 23.16 -3.56 8.76
CA ARG A 200 23.14 -3.00 7.41
C ARG A 200 22.66 -1.56 7.33
N ARG A 201 22.44 -0.90 8.48
CA ARG A 201 21.86 0.46 8.51
C ARG A 201 22.76 1.50 7.85
N GLU A 202 24.06 1.43 8.11
CA GLU A 202 25.03 2.36 7.51
C GLU A 202 25.11 2.19 5.99
N GLU A 203 25.23 0.96 5.51
CA GLU A 203 25.19 0.62 4.08
C GLU A 203 23.93 1.17 3.41
N ALA A 204 22.76 0.98 4.04
CA ALA A 204 21.49 1.45 3.53
C ALA A 204 21.42 2.99 3.45
N LEU A 205 21.97 3.69 4.43
CA LEU A 205 22.04 5.16 4.45
C LEU A 205 22.98 5.69 3.36
N GLN A 206 24.14 5.05 3.17
CA GLN A 206 25.08 5.39 2.08
C GLN A 206 24.45 5.16 0.70
N PHE A 207 23.74 4.04 0.51
CA PHE A 207 22.96 3.80 -0.71
C PHE A 207 21.96 4.93 -0.94
N MET A 208 21.25 5.34 0.12
CA MET A 208 20.23 6.37 -0.01
C MET A 208 20.81 7.75 -0.33
N ALA A 209 21.94 8.11 0.28
CA ALA A 209 22.68 9.33 -0.06
C ALA A 209 23.03 9.37 -1.55
N ARG A 210 23.61 8.28 -2.08
CA ARG A 210 23.95 8.16 -3.50
C ARG A 210 22.73 8.27 -4.42
N ALA A 211 21.61 7.68 -4.04
CA ALA A 211 20.41 7.75 -4.86
C ALA A 211 19.78 9.15 -4.83
N LEU A 212 19.86 9.87 -3.71
CA LEU A 212 19.40 11.27 -3.60
C LEU A 212 20.25 12.21 -4.47
N GLU A 213 21.57 12.07 -4.42
CA GLU A 213 22.49 12.82 -5.29
C GLU A 213 22.23 12.54 -6.76
N LEU A 214 22.06 11.26 -7.13
CA LEU A 214 21.74 10.84 -8.49
C LEU A 214 20.34 11.30 -8.94
N ALA A 215 19.41 11.50 -8.00
CA ALA A 215 18.11 12.10 -8.25
C ALA A 215 18.18 13.62 -8.49
N GLY A 216 19.37 14.22 -8.40
CA GLY A 216 19.63 15.63 -8.69
C GLY A 216 19.65 16.53 -7.45
N LEU A 217 19.62 15.98 -6.24
CA LEU A 217 19.81 16.77 -5.03
C LEU A 217 21.29 17.14 -4.87
N ARG A 218 21.55 18.37 -4.43
CA ARG A 218 22.91 18.78 -4.05
C ARG A 218 23.34 18.03 -2.78
N PRO A 219 24.64 17.83 -2.52
CA PRO A 219 25.11 17.11 -1.35
C PRO A 219 24.51 17.64 -0.02
N ASP A 220 24.42 18.96 0.15
CA ASP A 220 23.84 19.56 1.36
C ASP A 220 22.31 19.33 1.49
N GLU A 221 21.61 19.19 0.37
CA GLU A 221 20.18 18.86 0.33
C GLU A 221 19.93 17.39 0.60
N SER A 222 20.80 16.51 0.08
CA SER A 222 20.79 15.08 0.38
C SER A 222 21.00 14.82 1.87
N GLU A 223 21.99 15.47 2.49
CA GLU A 223 22.24 15.39 3.94
C GLU A 223 21.03 15.87 4.75
N LYS A 224 20.44 17.02 4.39
CA LYS A 224 19.22 17.53 5.04
C LYS A 224 18.04 16.57 4.89
N ALA A 225 17.87 15.96 3.72
CA ALA A 225 16.79 15.01 3.47
C ALA A 225 16.96 13.72 4.28
N LEU A 226 18.19 13.21 4.42
CA LEU A 226 18.51 12.06 5.25
C LEU A 226 18.33 12.35 6.75
N ALA A 227 18.60 13.57 7.17
CA ALA A 227 18.43 14.00 8.56
C ALA A 227 16.97 14.29 8.94
N ASP A 228 16.07 14.56 7.97
CA ASP A 228 14.65 14.80 8.23
C ASP A 228 13.84 13.48 8.21
N PRO A 229 13.39 12.97 9.38
CA PRO A 229 12.62 11.72 9.47
C PRO A 229 11.26 11.77 8.76
N ARG A 230 10.78 12.96 8.38
CA ARG A 230 9.56 13.13 7.56
C ARG A 230 9.83 12.84 6.09
N ARG A 231 11.06 13.09 5.60
CA ARG A 231 11.50 12.81 4.23
C ARG A 231 12.09 11.41 4.10
N VAL A 232 13.09 11.06 4.92
CA VAL A 232 13.71 9.74 4.93
C VAL A 232 13.64 9.18 6.34
N SER A 233 13.03 8.01 6.50
CA SER A 233 12.93 7.35 7.78
C SER A 233 13.58 5.98 7.74
N ALA A 234 14.73 5.88 8.40
CA ALA A 234 15.40 4.62 8.66
C ALA A 234 14.60 3.80 9.70
N LYS A 235 14.19 2.59 9.32
CA LYS A 235 13.38 1.68 10.14
C LYS A 235 14.00 0.29 10.15
N ASP A 236 13.72 -0.45 11.20
CA ASP A 236 14.15 -1.84 11.26
C ASP A 236 13.26 -2.71 10.36
N ILE A 237 13.86 -3.76 9.80
CA ILE A 237 13.12 -4.86 9.21
C ILE A 237 12.59 -5.74 10.34
N TYR A 238 11.27 -5.93 10.34
CA TYR A 238 10.62 -6.86 11.23
C TYR A 238 10.44 -8.20 10.52
N ASP A 239 10.69 -9.29 11.23
CA ASP A 239 10.26 -10.61 10.82
C ASP A 239 8.75 -10.70 11.02
N LEU A 240 8.04 -10.78 9.91
CA LEU A 240 6.58 -10.87 9.87
C LEU A 240 6.10 -12.34 9.80
N GLY A 241 7.01 -13.31 9.83
CA GLY A 241 6.77 -14.69 9.43
C GLY A 241 6.62 -14.82 7.91
N SER A 242 6.53 -16.06 7.40
CA SER A 242 6.10 -16.32 6.01
C SER A 242 4.83 -17.18 5.98
N TYR A 243 4.00 -16.97 4.96
CA TYR A 243 2.81 -17.78 4.70
C TYR A 243 3.14 -19.18 4.18
N VAL A 244 4.37 -19.40 3.71
CA VAL A 244 4.85 -20.66 3.13
C VAL A 244 6.03 -21.28 3.89
N GLY A 245 6.43 -20.73 5.05
CA GLY A 245 7.50 -21.25 5.89
C GLY A 245 8.15 -20.21 6.82
N ASP A 246 9.41 -20.41 7.20
CA ASP A 246 10.20 -19.44 7.96
C ASP A 246 10.67 -18.28 7.06
N SER A 247 10.60 -17.03 7.54
CA SER A 247 11.19 -15.88 6.82
C SER A 247 12.71 -15.94 6.89
N PRO A 248 13.45 -15.93 5.77
CA PRO A 248 14.90 -16.19 5.77
C PRO A 248 15.76 -15.00 6.18
N VAL A 249 15.20 -13.88 6.67
CA VAL A 249 16.02 -12.68 6.94
C VAL A 249 16.75 -12.82 8.26
N VAL A 250 18.01 -13.23 8.15
CA VAL A 250 18.99 -13.20 9.23
C VAL A 250 18.98 -11.81 9.88
N ASN A 251 18.88 -11.76 11.21
CA ASN A 251 18.86 -10.54 12.04
C ASN A 251 17.62 -9.63 11.88
N ALA A 252 16.52 -10.08 11.27
CA ALA A 252 15.25 -9.37 11.35
C ALA A 252 14.72 -9.36 12.80
N LEU A 253 14.14 -8.23 13.24
CA LEU A 253 13.57 -8.13 14.58
C LEU A 253 12.25 -8.90 14.64
N SER A 254 12.10 -9.82 15.59
CA SER A 254 10.81 -10.48 15.82
C SER A 254 9.72 -9.45 16.09
N ILE A 255 8.57 -9.60 15.43
CA ILE A 255 7.40 -8.76 15.69
C ILE A 255 6.85 -8.92 17.12
N LYS A 256 7.13 -10.08 17.73
CA LYS A 256 6.95 -10.34 19.16
C LYS A 256 8.19 -9.72 19.84
N GLY A 257 8.03 -8.57 20.50
CA GLY A 257 9.16 -7.84 21.11
C GLY A 257 9.92 -8.66 22.16
N ARG A 258 10.88 -8.04 22.86
CA ARG A 258 11.81 -8.70 23.81
C ARG A 258 11.14 -9.61 24.87
N ASP A 259 9.87 -9.39 25.20
CA ASP A 259 9.11 -10.16 26.21
C ASP A 259 7.83 -10.81 25.64
N GLY A 260 7.74 -11.03 24.32
CA GLY A 260 6.51 -11.49 23.66
C GLY A 260 5.42 -10.40 23.53
N LYS A 261 5.66 -9.20 24.08
CA LYS A 261 4.79 -8.03 23.95
C LYS A 261 5.03 -7.29 22.63
N ARG A 262 3.93 -6.93 21.96
CA ARG A 262 3.86 -6.34 20.60
C ARG A 262 4.62 -5.01 20.50
N PHE A 263 5.33 -4.77 19.38
CA PHE A 263 6.25 -3.63 19.22
C PHE A 263 5.59 -2.28 18.89
N LYS A 264 4.38 -2.27 18.31
CA LYS A 264 3.67 -1.03 18.01
C LYS A 264 2.69 -0.75 19.14
N SER A 265 2.92 0.34 19.89
CA SER A 265 1.85 0.92 20.71
C SER A 265 0.64 1.12 19.81
N THR A 266 -0.52 0.69 20.27
CA THR A 266 -1.78 0.92 19.57
C THR A 266 -1.93 2.42 19.39
N ALA A 267 -1.79 2.90 18.14
CA ALA A 267 -2.39 4.19 17.84
C ALA A 267 -3.89 4.01 18.11
N GLU A 268 -4.50 4.92 18.88
CA GLU A 268 -5.93 4.88 19.23
C GLU A 268 -6.83 4.73 17.98
N THR A 269 -6.31 5.10 16.81
CA THR A 269 -6.98 5.03 15.50
C THR A 269 -6.80 3.71 14.74
N ARG A 270 -5.87 2.82 15.13
CA ARG A 270 -5.70 1.51 14.48
C ARG A 270 -6.57 0.48 15.18
N THR A 271 -7.77 0.25 14.67
CA THR A 271 -8.50 -0.99 15.02
C THR A 271 -7.60 -2.18 14.69
N HIS A 272 -7.55 -3.13 15.63
CA HIS A 272 -6.76 -4.36 15.53
C HIS A 272 -7.01 -5.08 14.20
N HIS A 273 -8.28 -5.08 13.79
CA HIS A 273 -8.79 -5.72 12.59
C HIS A 273 -9.31 -4.68 11.60
N GLN A 274 -9.08 -4.94 10.31
CA GLN A 274 -9.60 -4.14 9.21
C GLN A 274 -10.23 -5.06 8.17
N TYR A 275 -11.33 -4.63 7.56
CA TYR A 275 -11.89 -5.33 6.42
C TYR A 275 -11.14 -4.98 5.14
N GLY A 276 -10.91 -5.99 4.31
CA GLY A 276 -10.38 -5.87 2.97
C GLY A 276 -11.27 -6.58 1.96
N ILE A 277 -11.62 -5.88 0.88
CA ILE A 277 -12.32 -6.47 -0.28
C ILE A 277 -11.27 -6.83 -1.33
N TYR A 278 -11.19 -8.11 -1.71
CA TYR A 278 -10.16 -8.68 -2.57
C TYR A 278 -10.59 -8.76 -4.06
N PRO A 279 -9.65 -8.95 -5.01
CA PRO A 279 -9.97 -9.03 -6.43
C PRO A 279 -10.90 -10.19 -6.83
N ASP A 280 -10.99 -11.23 -6.01
CA ASP A 280 -11.91 -12.37 -6.17
C ASP A 280 -13.30 -12.14 -5.55
N GLY A 281 -13.53 -10.94 -5.01
CA GLY A 281 -14.77 -10.56 -4.33
C GLY A 281 -14.87 -11.07 -2.90
N SER A 282 -13.85 -11.76 -2.36
CA SER A 282 -13.83 -12.13 -0.95
C SER A 282 -13.66 -10.91 -0.05
N VAL A 283 -14.39 -10.91 1.06
CA VAL A 283 -14.15 -9.99 2.17
C VAL A 283 -13.34 -10.74 3.22
N ARG A 284 -12.24 -10.13 3.67
CA ARG A 284 -11.33 -10.72 4.66
C ARG A 284 -11.06 -9.76 5.79
N VAL A 285 -10.79 -10.32 6.97
CA VAL A 285 -10.35 -9.58 8.14
C VAL A 285 -8.83 -9.60 8.19
N ILE A 286 -8.21 -8.44 8.28
CA ILE A 286 -6.77 -8.27 8.30
C ILE A 286 -6.36 -7.82 9.71
N ASP A 287 -5.57 -8.66 10.38
CA ASP A 287 -4.91 -8.28 11.63
C ASP A 287 -3.67 -7.45 11.29
N MET A 288 -3.73 -6.16 11.62
CA MET A 288 -2.67 -5.19 11.30
C MET A 288 -1.43 -5.32 12.20
N TYR A 289 -1.49 -6.15 13.25
CA TYR A 289 -0.43 -6.39 14.22
C TYR A 289 0.20 -7.76 14.04
N GLU A 290 -0.58 -8.80 13.78
CA GLU A 290 -0.05 -10.14 13.43
C GLU A 290 0.29 -10.27 11.95
N PHE A 291 -0.10 -9.28 11.14
CA PHE A 291 0.08 -9.30 9.69
C PHE A 291 -0.61 -10.48 9.00
N LYS A 292 -1.62 -11.07 9.66
CA LYS A 292 -2.41 -12.21 9.17
C LYS A 292 -3.71 -11.77 8.52
N VAL A 293 -4.24 -12.66 7.68
CA VAL A 293 -5.51 -12.49 6.98
C VAL A 293 -6.40 -13.67 7.33
N TYR A 294 -7.64 -13.38 7.68
CA TYR A 294 -8.67 -14.35 8.05
C TYR A 294 -9.86 -14.18 7.13
N GLU A 295 -10.55 -15.27 6.82
CA GLU A 295 -11.84 -15.20 6.14
C GLU A 295 -12.84 -14.46 7.03
N ALA A 296 -13.57 -13.50 6.45
CA ALA A 296 -14.68 -12.86 7.16
C ALA A 296 -15.93 -13.71 6.96
N THR A 297 -16.70 -13.94 8.03
CA THR A 297 -17.93 -14.76 7.99
C THR A 297 -19.13 -13.95 8.45
N GLY A 298 -20.27 -14.11 7.78
CA GLY A 298 -21.53 -13.50 8.18
C GLY A 298 -22.18 -14.20 9.37
N GLU A 299 -23.36 -13.74 9.78
CA GLU A 299 -24.13 -14.35 10.89
C GLU A 299 -24.49 -15.81 10.62
N SER A 300 -24.66 -16.16 9.33
CA SER A 300 -24.90 -17.53 8.86
C SER A 300 -23.67 -18.45 8.98
N GLY A 301 -22.50 -17.89 9.28
CA GLY A 301 -21.21 -18.59 9.22
C GLY A 301 -20.65 -18.73 7.80
N ALA A 302 -21.37 -18.26 6.77
CA ALA A 302 -20.88 -18.28 5.40
C ALA A 302 -19.80 -17.21 5.17
N PRO A 303 -18.82 -17.47 4.28
CA PRO A 303 -17.84 -16.45 3.90
C PRO A 303 -18.48 -15.21 3.28
N LEU A 304 -18.09 -14.03 3.76
CA LEU A 304 -18.55 -12.76 3.23
C LEU A 304 -17.95 -12.49 1.85
N ARG A 305 -18.81 -12.00 0.95
CA ARG A 305 -18.50 -11.72 -0.45
C ARG A 305 -19.11 -10.40 -0.87
N VAL A 306 -18.53 -9.80 -1.91
CA VAL A 306 -19.17 -8.75 -2.72
C VAL A 306 -19.50 -9.32 -4.10
N ASP A 307 -20.51 -8.77 -4.76
CA ASP A 307 -20.84 -9.18 -6.12
C ASP A 307 -20.02 -8.39 -7.15
N LEU A 308 -19.02 -9.06 -7.71
CA LEU A 308 -18.20 -8.54 -8.80
C LEU A 308 -18.78 -8.88 -10.20
N ARG A 309 -19.91 -9.60 -10.31
CA ARG A 309 -20.50 -10.05 -11.59
C ARG A 309 -21.66 -9.18 -12.08
N SER A 310 -22.36 -8.49 -11.18
CA SER A 310 -23.06 -7.23 -11.55
C SER A 310 -22.10 -6.18 -12.14
N ALA A 311 -20.80 -6.50 -12.20
CA ALA A 311 -19.71 -5.79 -12.83
C ALA A 311 -19.28 -6.35 -14.23
N ALA A 312 -20.11 -7.08 -14.96
CA ALA A 312 -19.88 -7.43 -16.37
C ALA A 312 -20.87 -6.71 -17.30
#